data_AF-A0A2N6AJW7-F1
#
_entry.id   AF-A0A2N6AJW7-F1
#
_cell.length_a   1.000
_cell.length_b   1.000
_cell.length_c   1.000
_cell.angle_alpha   90.00
_cell.angle_beta   90.00
_cell.angle_gamma   90.00
#
_symmetry.space_group_name_H-M   'P 1'
#
loop_
_entity.id
_entity.type
_entity.pdbx_description
1 polymer ?
#
loop_
_entity_poly.entity_id
_entity_poly.type
_entity_poly.pdbx_seq_one_letter_code
_entity_poly.pdbx_strand_id
1 'polypeptide(L)'
;MSYPIVDTGQDQFYNDTRQITIPGESSPWYGQDAHYPGNQPSFRDNGDGTVTDRVTGLMWQQTPRLEQKYTFTEATGAVDTFSLAGYSDWRLPTIKELYSLIDFRGHTMAKIPFIDTSYFAFAYGDESAGERFIDAQYWSATQYVGLTMGGDATVFGVNFADGRIKGYPRDRGPQGSANTQFVRYVRGNSEYGQNRFVDNGDGTISDLATGLMWTKDDSQEGLNWEDALTYAEDLTAAGHDDWRLPNAKELQSLLDYTRAPDATEPSAVGPAIDPIFNISNIGTEQDPEYPFYWTGTTHLDGPEPTYAAYCSFGRATGWMEMPPNSGQRQLLNVHGAGAQRSDPKDGDPGDYPYGHGPQGDVIRIFNHVRAVRTIEFTTGAQSFPEYSGLSLEQNYPNPFNPFTSIAFSVPMQMHVRLDVHDSIGRHVATLVDWTVDAGRYITQWDASVVPAGQYYYTLNAGEYSETKSAQLIK
;
A
#
# COMPACT_ATOMS: atom_id res chain seq x y z
N MET A 1 15.05 1.13 -2.00
CA MET A 1 13.64 1.59 -1.89
C MET A 1 13.40 1.98 -0.45
N SER A 2 12.94 3.20 -0.18
CA SER A 2 12.75 3.67 1.21
C SER A 2 11.50 3.12 1.87
N TYR A 3 10.45 2.74 1.12
CA TYR A 3 9.36 1.94 1.67
C TYR A 3 8.73 1.00 0.62
N PRO A 4 8.83 -0.33 0.78
CA PRO A 4 8.14 -1.27 -0.09
C PRO A 4 6.65 -1.29 0.25
N ILE A 5 5.79 -1.28 -0.77
CA ILE A 5 4.34 -1.40 -0.59
C ILE A 5 4.00 -2.87 -0.37
N VAL A 6 3.32 -3.17 0.74
CA VAL A 6 2.70 -4.49 0.98
C VAL A 6 1.62 -4.73 -0.05
N ASP A 7 1.57 -5.93 -0.60
CA ASP A 7 0.56 -6.38 -1.55
C ASP A 7 -0.85 -6.45 -0.92
N THR A 8 -1.90 -6.49 -1.73
CA THR A 8 -3.28 -6.59 -1.24
C THR A 8 -3.59 -7.99 -0.70
N GLY A 9 -2.81 -9.01 -1.09
CA GLY A 9 -3.02 -10.41 -0.79
C GLY A 9 -4.03 -11.09 -1.72
N GLN A 10 -4.60 -10.38 -2.70
CA GLN A 10 -5.60 -10.95 -3.59
C GLN A 10 -4.95 -11.95 -4.57
N ASP A 11 -5.34 -13.22 -4.46
CA ASP A 11 -4.79 -14.34 -5.24
C ASP A 11 -5.85 -15.05 -6.12
N GLN A 12 -7.05 -14.48 -6.20
CA GLN A 12 -8.17 -14.98 -7.00
C GLN A 12 -8.53 -14.00 -8.11
N PHE A 13 -9.12 -14.53 -9.18
CA PHE A 13 -9.55 -13.77 -10.35
C PHE A 13 -11.06 -13.64 -10.38
N TYR A 14 -11.55 -12.50 -10.86
CA TYR A 14 -12.96 -12.18 -10.91
C TYR A 14 -13.33 -11.54 -12.25
N ASN A 15 -14.56 -11.77 -12.71
CA ASN A 15 -15.18 -10.91 -13.70
C ASN A 15 -16.16 -9.95 -13.01
N ASP A 16 -17.10 -9.37 -13.75
CA ASP A 16 -18.06 -8.40 -13.23
C ASP A 16 -19.11 -8.99 -12.29
N THR A 17 -19.24 -10.32 -12.22
CA THR A 17 -20.34 -10.99 -11.50
C THR A 17 -19.91 -12.13 -10.60
N ARG A 18 -18.74 -12.75 -10.81
CA ARG A 18 -18.31 -13.95 -10.09
C ARG A 18 -16.79 -14.11 -10.10
N GLN A 19 -16.31 -15.03 -9.26
CA GLN A 19 -14.95 -15.56 -9.36
C GLN A 19 -14.79 -16.39 -10.64
N ILE A 20 -13.62 -16.31 -11.26
CA ILE A 20 -13.24 -17.03 -12.48
C ILE A 20 -11.86 -17.70 -12.28
N THR A 21 -11.50 -18.58 -13.19
CA THR A 21 -10.13 -19.09 -13.31
C THR A 21 -9.22 -18.03 -13.93
N ILE A 22 -7.90 -18.19 -13.80
CA ILE A 22 -6.91 -17.27 -14.38
C ILE A 22 -7.21 -17.00 -15.87
N PRO A 23 -7.46 -15.73 -16.27
CA PRO A 23 -7.61 -15.36 -17.66
C PRO A 23 -6.25 -15.37 -18.36
N GLY A 24 -6.21 -15.74 -19.64
CA GLY A 24 -4.98 -15.64 -20.44
C GLY A 24 -4.74 -14.21 -20.91
N GLU A 25 -3.49 -13.88 -21.30
CA GLU A 25 -3.04 -12.53 -21.71
C GLU A 25 -3.95 -11.82 -22.71
N SER A 26 -4.60 -12.55 -23.63
CA SER A 26 -5.51 -11.98 -24.64
C SER A 26 -7.00 -12.13 -24.30
N SER A 27 -7.34 -12.47 -23.05
CA SER A 27 -8.71 -12.72 -22.61
C SER A 27 -9.26 -11.53 -21.84
N PRO A 28 -10.58 -11.31 -21.89
CA PRO A 28 -11.28 -10.43 -20.95
C PRO A 28 -10.80 -10.63 -19.50
N TRP A 29 -10.71 -9.52 -18.77
CA TRP A 29 -10.30 -9.45 -17.38
C TRP A 29 -8.84 -9.91 -17.10
N TYR A 30 -7.97 -10.02 -18.09
CA TYR A 30 -6.51 -10.10 -17.86
C TYR A 30 -6.01 -8.79 -17.21
N GLY A 31 -4.88 -8.83 -16.49
CA GLY A 31 -4.28 -7.64 -15.86
C GLY A 31 -4.82 -7.28 -14.46
N GLN A 32 -5.65 -8.12 -13.86
CA GLN A 32 -6.11 -7.97 -12.46
C GLN A 32 -4.95 -8.04 -11.46
N ASP A 33 -5.19 -7.57 -10.23
CA ASP A 33 -4.26 -7.60 -9.08
C ASP A 33 -3.55 -8.96 -8.93
N ALA A 34 -4.31 -10.06 -8.99
CA ALA A 34 -3.78 -11.42 -8.84
C ALA A 34 -2.79 -11.88 -9.94
N HIS A 35 -2.66 -11.15 -11.07
CA HIS A 35 -1.60 -11.41 -12.06
C HIS A 35 -0.24 -10.84 -11.62
N TYR A 36 -0.23 -9.86 -10.73
CA TYR A 36 0.93 -9.03 -10.41
C TYR A 36 1.29 -9.12 -8.92
N PRO A 37 1.73 -10.29 -8.43
CA PRO A 37 2.05 -10.45 -7.02
C PRO A 37 3.20 -9.51 -6.64
N GLY A 38 2.91 -8.57 -5.74
CA GLY A 38 3.89 -7.68 -5.12
C GLY A 38 4.51 -8.28 -3.85
N ASN A 39 4.89 -7.41 -2.92
CA ASN A 39 5.44 -7.81 -1.64
C ASN A 39 4.35 -8.41 -0.74
N GLN A 40 4.13 -9.73 -0.85
CA GLN A 40 3.10 -10.43 -0.10
C GLN A 40 3.16 -10.14 1.41
N PRO A 41 2.02 -9.95 2.10
CA PRO A 41 1.99 -9.69 3.54
C PRO A 41 2.84 -10.71 4.31
N SER A 42 3.77 -10.22 5.13
CA SER A 42 4.71 -11.07 5.86
C SER A 42 4.88 -10.55 7.28
N PHE A 43 4.28 -11.27 8.24
CA PHE A 43 4.28 -10.89 9.64
C PHE A 43 5.09 -11.86 10.49
N ARG A 44 5.60 -11.37 11.63
CA ARG A 44 6.16 -12.19 12.71
C ARG A 44 5.55 -11.77 14.04
N ASP A 45 4.83 -12.66 14.67
CA ASP A 45 4.50 -12.54 16.08
C ASP A 45 5.79 -12.62 16.91
N ASN A 46 6.07 -11.60 17.71
CA ASN A 46 7.27 -11.52 18.54
C ASN A 46 7.09 -12.20 19.91
N GLY A 47 5.89 -12.65 20.26
CA GLY A 47 5.58 -13.34 21.51
C GLY A 47 5.49 -12.43 22.74
N ASP A 48 5.48 -11.11 22.55
CA ASP A 48 5.47 -10.08 23.59
C ASP A 48 4.30 -9.08 23.45
N GLY A 49 3.29 -9.44 22.64
CA GLY A 49 2.16 -8.60 22.30
C GLY A 49 2.41 -7.67 21.11
N THR A 50 3.53 -7.82 20.40
CA THR A 50 3.86 -7.07 19.18
C THR A 50 4.00 -7.97 17.95
N VAL A 51 3.71 -7.40 16.78
CA VAL A 51 3.87 -8.05 15.47
C VAL A 51 4.83 -7.22 14.63
N THR A 52 5.90 -7.84 14.12
CA THR A 52 6.79 -7.22 13.13
C THR A 52 6.22 -7.44 11.74
N ASP A 53 6.03 -6.36 10.99
CA ASP A 53 5.80 -6.42 9.55
C ASP A 53 7.15 -6.43 8.82
N ARG A 54 7.44 -7.54 8.15
CA ARG A 54 8.72 -7.79 7.49
C ARG A 54 8.84 -7.10 6.14
N VAL A 55 7.73 -6.61 5.59
CA VAL A 55 7.74 -5.84 4.35
C VAL A 55 7.94 -4.37 4.70
N THR A 56 7.05 -3.80 5.50
CA THR A 56 7.06 -2.35 5.76
C THR A 56 8.15 -1.94 6.75
N GLY A 57 8.70 -2.87 7.53
CA GLY A 57 9.63 -2.58 8.62
C GLY A 57 8.94 -1.93 9.83
N LEU A 58 7.61 -1.85 9.83
CA LEU A 58 6.82 -1.37 10.96
C LEU A 58 6.67 -2.48 12.02
N MET A 59 6.44 -2.05 13.26
CA MET A 59 6.06 -2.94 14.36
C MET A 59 4.73 -2.46 14.94
N TRP A 60 3.82 -3.40 15.09
CA TRP A 60 2.43 -3.15 15.44
C TRP A 60 2.07 -3.73 16.80
N GLN A 61 1.16 -3.06 17.50
CA GLN A 61 0.43 -3.66 18.61
C GLN A 61 -0.39 -4.84 18.09
N GLN A 62 -0.25 -6.01 18.71
CA GLN A 62 -0.97 -7.23 18.31
C GLN A 62 -2.46 -7.17 18.67
N THR A 63 -2.75 -6.77 19.91
CA THR A 63 -4.10 -6.70 20.47
C THR A 63 -4.40 -5.28 20.97
N PRO A 64 -5.27 -4.52 20.28
CA PRO A 64 -5.77 -3.25 20.77
C PRO A 64 -6.81 -3.51 21.88
N ARG A 65 -7.28 -2.45 22.55
CA ARG A 65 -8.43 -2.59 23.46
C ARG A 65 -9.70 -2.75 22.63
N LEU A 66 -10.21 -3.98 22.56
CA LEU A 66 -11.36 -4.32 21.71
C LEU A 66 -12.70 -4.13 22.44
N GLU A 67 -12.66 -3.94 23.75
CA GLU A 67 -13.80 -3.66 24.62
C GLU A 67 -14.09 -2.16 24.77
N GLN A 68 -13.24 -1.29 24.21
CA GLN A 68 -13.34 0.15 24.37
C GLN A 68 -12.95 0.88 23.08
N LYS A 69 -13.80 1.81 22.65
CA LYS A 69 -13.51 2.79 21.60
C LYS A 69 -13.14 4.13 22.21
N TYR A 70 -12.41 4.94 21.45
CA TYR A 70 -11.87 6.23 21.88
C TYR A 70 -12.40 7.33 20.98
N THR A 71 -12.72 8.50 21.56
CA THR A 71 -12.76 9.73 20.76
C THR A 71 -11.37 10.02 20.20
N PHE A 72 -11.28 10.83 19.13
CA PHE A 72 -9.98 11.16 18.56
C PHE A 72 -9.06 11.88 19.56
N THR A 73 -9.60 12.76 20.40
CA THR A 73 -8.84 13.44 21.47
C THR A 73 -8.31 12.45 22.52
N GLU A 74 -9.11 11.46 22.91
CA GLU A 74 -8.63 10.42 23.83
C GLU A 74 -7.58 9.52 23.17
N ALA A 75 -7.74 9.17 21.88
CA ALA A 75 -6.79 8.35 21.13
C ALA A 75 -5.41 9.05 21.02
N THR A 76 -5.42 10.34 20.69
CA THR A 76 -4.20 11.16 20.59
C THR A 76 -3.54 11.39 21.94
N GLY A 77 -4.30 11.53 23.03
CA GLY A 77 -3.72 11.66 24.37
C GLY A 77 -3.25 10.33 24.98
N ALA A 78 -3.91 9.22 24.66
CA ALA A 78 -3.60 7.91 25.25
C ALA A 78 -2.23 7.38 24.79
N VAL A 79 -1.79 7.73 23.57
CA VAL A 79 -0.53 7.22 23.02
C VAL A 79 0.70 7.75 23.75
N ASP A 80 0.65 8.97 24.29
CA ASP A 80 1.77 9.60 25.03
C ASP A 80 2.20 8.83 26.28
N THR A 81 1.31 7.99 26.81
CA THR A 81 1.57 7.14 27.99
C THR A 81 1.58 5.66 27.67
N PHE A 82 1.39 5.30 26.39
CA PHE A 82 1.33 3.92 25.96
C PHE A 82 2.74 3.31 25.93
N SER A 83 2.88 2.14 26.55
CA SER A 83 4.09 1.33 26.47
C SER A 83 3.73 -0.14 26.32
N LEU A 84 4.50 -0.83 25.51
CA LEU A 84 4.30 -2.24 25.19
C LEU A 84 5.64 -2.84 24.78
N ALA A 85 5.92 -4.07 25.23
CA ALA A 85 7.16 -4.80 24.96
C ALA A 85 8.45 -4.01 25.26
N GLY A 86 8.42 -3.12 26.26
CA GLY A 86 9.56 -2.29 26.65
C GLY A 86 9.81 -1.07 25.77
N TYR A 87 8.95 -0.79 24.79
CA TYR A 87 9.02 0.39 23.92
C TYR A 87 8.07 1.50 24.37
N SER A 88 8.50 2.74 24.17
CA SER A 88 7.75 3.97 24.51
C SER A 88 7.63 4.96 23.35
N ASP A 89 8.10 4.60 22.16
CA ASP A 89 8.06 5.38 20.91
C ASP A 89 6.85 5.00 20.03
N TRP A 90 5.79 4.50 20.66
CA TRP A 90 4.53 4.18 20.00
C TRP A 90 3.82 5.45 19.55
N ARG A 91 3.08 5.36 18.44
CA ARG A 91 2.29 6.45 17.89
C ARG A 91 1.01 5.93 17.23
N LEU A 92 0.06 6.85 17.01
CA LEU A 92 -1.03 6.60 16.08
C LEU A 92 -0.45 6.42 14.67
N PRO A 93 -0.93 5.42 13.90
CA PRO A 93 -0.49 5.21 12.54
C PRO A 93 -1.04 6.31 11.63
N THR A 94 -0.27 6.74 10.64
CA THR A 94 -0.81 7.46 9.49
C THR A 94 -1.80 6.56 8.75
N ILE A 95 -2.65 7.14 7.90
CA ILE A 95 -3.58 6.34 7.11
C ILE A 95 -2.87 5.38 6.14
N LYS A 96 -1.73 5.77 5.56
CA LYS A 96 -0.90 4.91 4.70
C LYS A 96 -0.39 3.68 5.47
N GLU A 97 0.07 3.87 6.70
CA GLU A 97 0.52 2.78 7.56
C GLU A 97 -0.63 1.88 7.98
N LEU A 98 -1.74 2.45 8.47
CA LEU A 98 -2.88 1.65 8.92
C LEU A 98 -3.50 0.84 7.78
N TYR A 99 -3.53 1.41 6.57
CA TYR A 99 -4.01 0.73 5.37
C TYR A 99 -3.09 -0.38 4.87
N SER A 100 -1.79 -0.34 5.21
CA SER A 100 -0.85 -1.43 4.88
C SER A 100 -1.30 -2.79 5.43
N LEU A 101 -2.06 -2.80 6.54
CA LEU A 101 -2.61 -3.99 7.16
C LEU A 101 -3.86 -4.56 6.48
N ILE A 102 -4.48 -3.85 5.54
CA ILE A 102 -5.67 -4.35 4.84
C ILE A 102 -5.33 -5.63 4.05
N ASP A 103 -6.11 -6.68 4.23
CA ASP A 103 -6.03 -7.91 3.45
C ASP A 103 -7.29 -8.04 2.57
N PHE A 104 -7.13 -7.89 1.25
CA PHE A 104 -8.23 -7.93 0.29
C PHE A 104 -8.79 -9.34 0.04
N ARG A 105 -8.30 -10.36 0.75
CA ARG A 105 -8.98 -11.66 0.88
C ARG A 105 -10.12 -11.63 1.90
N GLY A 106 -10.29 -10.52 2.62
CA GLY A 106 -11.46 -10.25 3.45
C GLY A 106 -12.76 -10.27 2.64
N HIS A 107 -13.88 -10.50 3.32
CA HIS A 107 -15.19 -10.57 2.71
C HIS A 107 -16.28 -10.17 3.73
N THR A 108 -16.88 -9.00 3.53
CA THR A 108 -17.80 -8.36 4.49
C THR A 108 -18.99 -9.25 4.86
N MET A 109 -19.72 -9.75 3.84
CA MET A 109 -20.91 -10.59 4.05
C MET A 109 -20.60 -11.98 4.61
N ALA A 110 -19.41 -12.52 4.32
CA ALA A 110 -18.93 -13.77 4.90
C ALA A 110 -18.36 -13.58 6.32
N LYS A 111 -18.31 -12.33 6.84
CA LYS A 111 -17.69 -11.97 8.11
C LYS A 111 -16.23 -12.46 8.20
N ILE A 112 -15.50 -12.30 7.11
CA ILE A 112 -14.04 -12.46 7.06
C ILE A 112 -13.46 -11.05 7.08
N PRO A 113 -12.74 -10.63 8.14
CA PRO A 113 -12.24 -9.28 8.21
C PRO A 113 -11.09 -9.08 7.22
N PHE A 114 -10.90 -7.85 6.78
CA PHE A 114 -9.84 -7.42 5.88
C PHE A 114 -8.52 -7.20 6.63
N ILE A 115 -8.18 -8.09 7.57
CA ILE A 115 -6.93 -8.08 8.33
C ILE A 115 -6.56 -9.52 8.67
N ASP A 116 -5.26 -9.84 8.65
CA ASP A 116 -4.81 -11.19 8.98
C ASP A 116 -4.97 -11.48 10.49
N THR A 117 -6.06 -12.18 10.82
CA THR A 117 -6.41 -12.55 12.20
C THR A 117 -5.51 -13.63 12.81
N SER A 118 -4.61 -14.22 12.04
CA SER A 118 -3.57 -15.09 12.61
C SER A 118 -2.50 -14.30 13.36
N TYR A 119 -2.34 -13.01 13.04
CA TYR A 119 -1.41 -12.10 13.72
C TYR A 119 -2.12 -11.01 14.52
N PHE A 120 -3.22 -10.46 14.02
CA PHE A 120 -3.85 -9.28 14.63
C PHE A 120 -5.20 -9.61 15.27
N ALA A 121 -5.35 -9.30 16.56
CA ALA A 121 -6.66 -9.41 17.20
C ALA A 121 -7.62 -8.36 16.63
N PHE A 122 -8.86 -8.76 16.35
CA PHE A 122 -9.88 -7.93 15.72
C PHE A 122 -11.24 -8.21 16.36
N ALA A 123 -12.10 -7.18 16.42
CA ALA A 123 -13.50 -7.31 16.82
C ALA A 123 -14.40 -6.55 15.84
N TYR A 124 -15.55 -7.15 15.55
CA TYR A 124 -16.68 -6.49 14.89
C TYR A 124 -17.39 -5.55 15.88
N GLY A 125 -18.29 -4.70 15.37
CA GLY A 125 -19.16 -3.88 16.20
C GLY A 125 -20.07 -4.73 17.11
N ASP A 126 -20.39 -4.18 18.28
CA ASP A 126 -21.22 -4.84 19.29
C ASP A 126 -22.71 -4.68 19.00
N GLU A 127 -23.29 -5.69 18.33
CA GLU A 127 -24.71 -5.73 18.01
C GLU A 127 -25.60 -5.76 19.27
N SER A 128 -25.09 -6.23 20.41
CA SER A 128 -25.83 -6.21 21.69
C SER A 128 -25.91 -4.81 22.30
N ALA A 129 -24.96 -3.93 21.96
CA ALA A 129 -24.94 -2.51 22.30
C ALA A 129 -25.64 -1.63 21.26
N GLY A 130 -26.24 -2.23 20.21
CA GLY A 130 -26.97 -1.51 19.15
C GLY A 130 -26.08 -1.02 18.01
N GLU A 131 -24.82 -1.44 17.95
CA GLU A 131 -23.94 -1.18 16.81
C GLU A 131 -24.28 -2.12 15.64
N ARG A 132 -23.92 -1.73 14.42
CA ARG A 132 -23.87 -2.68 13.30
C ARG A 132 -22.59 -3.49 13.42
N PHE A 133 -22.57 -4.72 12.90
CA PHE A 133 -21.34 -5.53 12.93
C PHE A 133 -20.15 -4.84 12.23
N ILE A 134 -20.38 -3.97 11.24
CA ILE A 134 -19.34 -3.21 10.54
C ILE A 134 -18.88 -1.93 11.27
N ASP A 135 -19.44 -1.60 12.43
CA ASP A 135 -19.03 -0.45 13.24
C ASP A 135 -17.71 -0.76 13.98
N ALA A 136 -16.66 -1.03 13.20
CA ALA A 136 -15.34 -1.48 13.64
C ALA A 136 -14.20 -0.63 13.05
N GLN A 137 -14.43 0.68 12.96
CA GLN A 137 -13.47 1.63 12.42
C GLN A 137 -12.28 1.83 13.36
N TYR A 138 -11.13 2.16 12.80
CA TYR A 138 -9.88 2.48 13.50
C TYR A 138 -9.41 3.88 13.13
N TRP A 139 -9.09 4.68 14.15
CA TRP A 139 -8.48 5.99 13.94
C TRP A 139 -7.08 5.87 13.33
N SER A 140 -6.78 6.74 12.37
CA SER A 140 -5.42 7.10 11.99
C SER A 140 -5.05 8.48 12.55
N ALA A 141 -3.79 8.87 12.43
CA ALA A 141 -3.31 10.22 12.71
C ALA A 141 -3.61 11.22 11.57
N THR A 142 -4.13 10.76 10.43
CA THR A 142 -4.29 11.57 9.22
C THR A 142 -5.62 12.31 9.22
N GLN A 143 -5.58 13.61 9.49
CA GLN A 143 -6.73 14.51 9.40
C GLN A 143 -6.98 14.96 7.96
N TYR A 144 -8.26 15.14 7.61
CA TYR A 144 -8.66 15.78 6.36
C TYR A 144 -8.44 17.29 6.45
N VAL A 145 -7.96 17.91 5.38
CA VAL A 145 -7.64 19.35 5.32
C VAL A 145 -8.85 20.23 4.99
N GLY A 146 -9.96 19.63 4.56
CA GLY A 146 -11.26 20.27 4.35
C GLY A 146 -12.27 19.94 5.45
N LEU A 147 -13.55 20.11 5.14
CA LEU A 147 -14.67 19.68 5.98
C LEU A 147 -15.53 18.70 5.19
N THR A 148 -16.19 17.75 5.88
CA THR A 148 -17.14 16.83 5.24
C THR A 148 -18.59 17.16 5.62
N MET A 149 -19.52 16.22 5.43
CA MET A 149 -20.94 16.41 5.71
C MET A 149 -21.17 17.01 7.10
N GLY A 150 -22.12 17.93 7.20
CA GLY A 150 -22.41 18.65 8.44
C GLY A 150 -21.42 19.78 8.80
N GLY A 151 -20.41 20.04 7.95
CA GLY A 151 -19.34 21.00 8.23
C GLY A 151 -18.38 20.49 9.29
N ASP A 152 -18.27 19.17 9.43
CA ASP A 152 -17.49 18.53 10.49
C ASP A 152 -16.01 18.44 10.10
N ALA A 153 -15.12 18.72 11.06
CA ALA A 153 -13.71 18.37 10.97
C ALA A 153 -13.60 16.84 10.92
N THR A 154 -12.68 16.32 10.09
CA THR A 154 -12.70 14.91 9.71
C THR A 154 -11.33 14.26 9.81
N VAL A 155 -11.31 12.99 10.20
CA VAL A 155 -10.12 12.14 10.30
C VAL A 155 -10.32 10.91 9.43
N PHE A 156 -9.31 10.53 8.64
CA PHE A 156 -9.35 9.27 7.91
C PHE A 156 -9.17 8.09 8.86
N GLY A 157 -9.99 7.06 8.68
CA GLY A 157 -9.86 5.79 9.40
C GLY A 157 -9.93 4.61 8.46
N VAL A 158 -9.45 3.47 8.92
CA VAL A 158 -9.60 2.17 8.24
C VAL A 158 -10.68 1.37 8.94
N ASN A 159 -11.53 0.69 8.17
CA ASN A 159 -12.49 -0.25 8.73
C ASN A 159 -12.17 -1.67 8.23
N PHE A 160 -11.54 -2.47 9.07
CA PHE A 160 -11.19 -3.85 8.72
C PHE A 160 -12.42 -4.78 8.65
N ALA A 161 -13.61 -4.36 9.08
CA ALA A 161 -14.82 -5.13 8.84
C ALA A 161 -15.32 -5.04 7.39
N ASP A 162 -15.06 -3.92 6.70
CA ASP A 162 -15.61 -3.63 5.38
C ASP A 162 -14.58 -3.15 4.33
N GLY A 163 -13.28 -3.24 4.64
CA GLY A 163 -12.20 -3.12 3.67
C GLY A 163 -11.93 -1.71 3.12
N ARG A 164 -12.20 -0.64 3.89
CA ARG A 164 -12.20 0.75 3.36
C ARG A 164 -11.41 1.76 4.15
N ILE A 165 -11.00 2.82 3.44
CA ILE A 165 -10.66 4.12 4.02
C ILE A 165 -11.83 5.08 3.84
N LYS A 166 -12.28 5.70 4.94
CA LYS A 166 -13.29 6.77 4.91
C LYS A 166 -12.85 7.93 5.80
N GLY A 167 -13.27 9.13 5.45
CA GLY A 167 -13.27 10.26 6.38
C GLY A 167 -14.43 10.13 7.36
N TYR A 168 -14.14 10.22 8.64
CA TYR A 168 -15.14 10.23 9.70
C TYR A 168 -15.14 11.57 10.43
N PRO A 169 -16.32 12.14 10.74
CA PRO A 169 -16.41 13.31 11.61
C PRO A 169 -15.63 13.07 12.91
N ARG A 170 -14.69 13.94 13.23
CA ARG A 170 -13.76 13.77 14.35
C ARG A 170 -14.48 13.77 15.69
N ASP A 171 -15.44 14.70 15.84
CA ASP A 171 -16.00 15.05 17.15
C ASP A 171 -17.45 14.55 17.34
N ARG A 172 -18.21 14.38 16.25
CA ARG A 172 -19.65 14.10 16.30
C ARG A 172 -20.00 12.74 15.67
N GLY A 173 -20.58 11.86 16.45
CA GLY A 173 -21.18 10.60 16.03
C GLY A 173 -22.68 10.70 15.73
N PRO A 174 -23.33 9.56 15.45
CA PRO A 174 -24.77 9.51 15.22
C PRO A 174 -25.57 10.16 16.35
N GLN A 175 -26.63 10.88 15.99
CA GLN A 175 -27.54 11.54 16.93
C GLN A 175 -26.86 12.56 17.88
N GLY A 176 -25.68 13.07 17.51
CA GLY A 176 -24.94 14.05 18.33
C GLY A 176 -24.14 13.42 19.47
N SER A 177 -23.98 12.09 19.50
CA SER A 177 -23.01 11.42 20.37
C SER A 177 -21.57 11.84 20.03
N ALA A 178 -20.60 11.50 20.88
CA ALA A 178 -19.20 11.63 20.50
C ALA A 178 -18.84 10.54 19.48
N ASN A 179 -18.06 10.86 18.45
CA ASN A 179 -17.57 9.81 17.54
C ASN A 179 -16.44 9.04 18.23
N THR A 180 -16.57 7.73 18.32
CA THR A 180 -15.56 6.87 18.95
C THR A 180 -15.20 5.71 18.03
N GLN A 181 -13.90 5.36 17.96
CA GLN A 181 -13.38 4.29 17.12
C GLN A 181 -12.29 3.50 17.84
N PHE A 182 -11.92 2.34 17.30
CA PHE A 182 -10.79 1.57 17.80
C PHE A 182 -9.46 2.29 17.51
N VAL A 183 -8.42 1.88 18.23
CA VAL A 183 -7.06 2.42 18.08
C VAL A 183 -6.08 1.26 18.12
N ARG A 184 -5.17 1.22 17.14
CA ARG A 184 -4.02 0.30 17.12
C ARG A 184 -2.76 1.12 16.94
N TYR A 185 -1.80 0.94 17.84
CA TYR A 185 -0.54 1.69 17.78
C TYR A 185 0.50 1.00 16.92
N VAL A 186 1.39 1.82 16.35
CA VAL A 186 2.51 1.41 15.51
C VAL A 186 3.79 2.10 15.98
N ARG A 187 4.94 1.52 15.63
CA ARG A 187 6.28 2.10 15.79
C ARG A 187 7.21 1.63 14.65
N GLY A 188 8.40 2.22 14.57
CA GLY A 188 9.35 1.93 13.49
C GLY A 188 9.05 2.71 12.20
N ASN A 189 9.82 2.38 11.15
CA ASN A 189 9.89 3.02 9.82
C ASN A 189 9.05 4.31 9.65
N SER A 190 9.62 5.46 10.03
CA SER A 190 8.96 6.77 9.84
C SER A 190 8.83 7.19 8.37
N GLU A 191 9.56 6.54 7.47
CA GLU A 191 9.58 6.87 6.04
C GLU A 191 8.46 6.15 5.28
N TYR A 192 7.72 5.24 5.91
CA TYR A 192 6.63 4.53 5.26
C TYR A 192 5.53 5.51 4.79
N GLY A 193 5.28 5.53 3.47
CA GLY A 193 4.30 6.41 2.85
C GLY A 193 4.83 7.79 2.43
N GLN A 194 6.13 8.06 2.61
CA GLN A 194 6.79 9.25 2.08
C GLN A 194 7.33 8.97 0.67
N ASN A 195 6.65 9.49 -0.35
CA ASN A 195 7.02 9.32 -1.75
C ASN A 195 8.27 10.13 -2.11
N ARG A 196 8.98 9.71 -3.16
CA ARG A 196 10.10 10.46 -3.75
C ARG A 196 9.96 10.48 -5.27
N PHE A 197 9.11 11.38 -5.74
CA PHE A 197 8.79 11.53 -7.16
C PHE A 197 9.90 12.22 -7.95
N VAL A 198 10.14 11.73 -9.16
CA VAL A 198 11.03 12.31 -10.17
C VAL A 198 10.28 12.33 -11.50
N ASP A 199 10.12 13.52 -12.09
CA ASP A 199 9.65 13.67 -13.46
C ASP A 199 10.77 13.27 -14.42
N ASN A 200 10.53 12.24 -15.22
CA ASN A 200 11.53 11.73 -16.17
C ASN A 200 11.59 12.58 -17.45
N GLY A 201 10.64 13.51 -17.65
CA GLY A 201 10.58 14.41 -18.81
C GLY A 201 10.08 13.75 -20.10
N ASP A 202 9.56 12.53 -20.02
CA ASP A 202 9.08 11.71 -21.14
C ASP A 202 7.60 11.31 -21.02
N GLY A 203 6.87 11.91 -20.08
CA GLY A 203 5.48 11.57 -19.76
C GLY A 203 5.33 10.56 -18.62
N THR A 204 6.42 10.21 -17.93
CA THR A 204 6.39 9.31 -16.76
C THR A 204 6.96 9.96 -15.50
N ILE A 205 6.48 9.49 -14.34
CA ILE A 205 6.95 9.88 -13.01
C ILE A 205 7.49 8.64 -12.29
N SER A 206 8.76 8.67 -11.90
CA SER A 206 9.36 7.62 -11.05
C SER A 206 9.12 7.94 -9.58
N ASP A 207 8.58 7.00 -8.81
CA ASP A 207 8.60 7.05 -7.36
C ASP A 207 9.77 6.20 -6.82
N LEU A 208 10.88 6.87 -6.53
CA LEU A 208 12.09 6.22 -6.04
C LEU A 208 11.96 5.71 -4.58
N ALA A 209 10.87 6.01 -3.90
CA ALA A 209 10.59 5.46 -2.58
C ALA A 209 10.05 4.02 -2.68
N THR A 210 9.17 3.79 -3.65
CA THR A 210 8.42 2.53 -3.83
C THR A 210 9.00 1.64 -4.93
N GLY A 211 9.85 2.19 -5.81
CA GLY A 211 10.38 1.47 -6.98
C GLY A 211 9.38 1.36 -8.13
N LEU A 212 8.31 2.17 -8.11
CA LEU A 212 7.27 2.19 -9.13
C LEU A 212 7.46 3.38 -10.06
N MET A 213 7.05 3.21 -11.32
CA MET A 213 6.94 4.29 -12.29
C MET A 213 5.49 4.39 -12.76
N TRP A 214 5.03 5.62 -12.91
CA TRP A 214 3.64 5.96 -13.17
C TRP A 214 3.53 6.78 -14.46
N THR A 215 2.41 6.64 -15.17
CA THR A 215 2.07 7.63 -16.21
C THR A 215 1.85 8.99 -15.55
N LYS A 216 2.36 10.06 -16.19
CA LYS A 216 2.18 11.44 -15.70
C LYS A 216 0.77 11.95 -15.95
N ASP A 217 0.21 11.64 -17.12
CA ASP A 217 -1.19 11.87 -17.46
C ASP A 217 -2.06 10.69 -17.02
N ASP A 218 -3.35 10.97 -16.81
CA ASP A 218 -4.37 9.93 -16.64
C ASP A 218 -5.02 9.56 -17.99
N SER A 219 -5.97 8.61 -17.96
CA SER A 219 -6.72 8.17 -19.13
C SER A 219 -7.56 9.26 -19.81
N GLN A 220 -7.70 10.45 -19.23
CA GLN A 220 -8.53 11.57 -19.69
C GLN A 220 -10.05 11.32 -19.75
N GLU A 221 -10.46 10.06 -19.74
CA GLU A 221 -11.85 9.62 -19.68
C GLU A 221 -12.03 8.49 -18.65
N GLY A 222 -13.25 8.37 -18.14
CA GLY A 222 -13.65 7.29 -17.25
C GLY A 222 -13.95 6.02 -18.03
N LEU A 223 -13.47 4.89 -17.52
CA LEU A 223 -13.63 3.55 -18.10
C LEU A 223 -14.34 2.64 -17.11
N ASN A 224 -15.13 1.67 -17.58
CA ASN A 224 -15.57 0.59 -16.70
C ASN A 224 -14.36 -0.28 -16.32
N TRP A 225 -14.53 -1.24 -15.42
CA TRP A 225 -13.39 -1.95 -14.87
C TRP A 225 -12.68 -2.86 -15.88
N GLU A 226 -13.43 -3.55 -16.75
CA GLU A 226 -12.85 -4.39 -17.82
C GLU A 226 -12.06 -3.56 -18.85
N ASP A 227 -12.62 -2.43 -19.27
CA ASP A 227 -11.96 -1.51 -20.20
C ASP A 227 -10.73 -0.85 -19.55
N ALA A 228 -10.77 -0.59 -18.23
CA ALA A 228 -9.63 -0.05 -17.49
C ALA A 228 -8.45 -1.03 -17.40
N LEU A 229 -8.73 -2.32 -17.22
CA LEU A 229 -7.72 -3.38 -17.29
C LEU A 229 -7.10 -3.43 -18.68
N THR A 230 -7.94 -3.51 -19.72
CA THR A 230 -7.50 -3.56 -21.12
C THR A 230 -6.67 -2.33 -21.50
N TYR A 231 -7.13 -1.12 -21.12
CA TYR A 231 -6.42 0.13 -21.37
C TYR A 231 -5.00 0.11 -20.84
N ALA A 232 -4.79 -0.41 -19.62
CA ALA A 232 -3.48 -0.42 -19.00
C ALA A 232 -2.53 -1.44 -19.68
N GLU A 233 -3.02 -2.63 -19.99
CA GLU A 233 -2.23 -3.69 -20.67
C GLU A 233 -1.87 -3.33 -22.11
N ASP A 234 -2.75 -2.62 -22.83
CA ASP A 234 -2.50 -2.19 -24.21
C ASP A 234 -1.63 -0.91 -24.27
N LEU A 235 -1.34 -0.28 -23.13
CA LEU A 235 -0.62 0.98 -23.10
C LEU A 235 0.84 0.79 -23.49
N THR A 236 1.28 1.53 -24.52
CA THR A 236 2.71 1.75 -24.80
C THR A 236 3.05 3.22 -24.58
N ALA A 237 3.85 3.50 -23.55
CA ALA A 237 4.24 4.86 -23.18
C ALA A 237 5.72 4.92 -22.75
N ALA A 238 6.42 6.00 -23.12
CA ALA A 238 7.85 6.21 -22.82
C ALA A 238 8.79 5.04 -23.21
N GLY A 239 8.43 4.28 -24.26
CA GLY A 239 9.22 3.11 -24.69
C GLY A 239 9.01 1.85 -23.86
N HIS A 240 7.91 1.82 -23.08
CA HIS A 240 7.53 0.71 -22.21
C HIS A 240 6.14 0.18 -22.59
N ASP A 241 5.98 -1.13 -22.55
CA ASP A 241 4.78 -1.89 -22.91
C ASP A 241 4.35 -2.88 -21.80
N ASP A 242 4.91 -2.75 -20.60
CA ASP A 242 4.63 -3.55 -19.40
C ASP A 242 3.79 -2.76 -18.37
N TRP A 243 2.97 -1.84 -18.85
CA TRP A 243 2.07 -1.06 -18.02
C TRP A 243 0.90 -1.92 -17.53
N ARG A 244 0.44 -1.63 -16.31
CA ARG A 244 -0.68 -2.34 -15.70
C ARG A 244 -1.52 -1.41 -14.82
N LEU A 245 -2.72 -1.86 -14.50
CA LEU A 245 -3.55 -1.21 -13.50
C LEU A 245 -2.91 -1.43 -12.11
N PRO A 246 -2.77 -0.40 -11.25
CA PRO A 246 -2.21 -0.56 -9.92
C PRO A 246 -3.14 -1.36 -9.03
N ASN A 247 -2.60 -2.09 -8.06
CA ASN A 247 -3.43 -2.62 -6.98
C ASN A 247 -3.87 -1.49 -6.02
N ALA A 248 -4.80 -1.79 -5.11
CA ALA A 248 -5.38 -0.78 -4.24
C ALA A 248 -4.37 -0.05 -3.34
N LYS A 249 -3.32 -0.73 -2.89
CA LYS A 249 -2.29 -0.14 -2.01
C LYS A 249 -1.25 0.65 -2.80
N GLU A 250 -0.93 0.23 -4.00
CA GLU A 250 -0.09 0.99 -4.93
C GLU A 250 -0.75 2.32 -5.29
N LEU A 251 -2.04 2.30 -5.69
CA LEU A 251 -2.75 3.53 -6.03
C LEU A 251 -2.90 4.47 -4.82
N GLN A 252 -3.21 3.90 -3.64
CA GLN A 252 -3.31 4.67 -2.38
C GLN A 252 -1.99 5.36 -2.02
N SER A 253 -0.85 4.81 -2.46
CA SER A 253 0.46 5.39 -2.21
C SER A 253 0.66 6.76 -2.85
N LEU A 254 -0.09 7.08 -3.93
CA LEU A 254 -0.05 8.39 -4.61
C LEU A 254 -0.87 9.47 -3.90
N LEU A 255 -1.77 9.09 -2.98
CA LEU A 255 -2.63 10.07 -2.31
C LEU A 255 -1.81 11.02 -1.42
N ASP A 256 -1.96 12.31 -1.69
CA ASP A 256 -1.45 13.39 -0.86
C ASP A 256 -2.58 13.91 0.04
N TYR A 257 -2.60 13.42 1.27
CA TYR A 257 -3.59 13.78 2.29
C TYR A 257 -3.45 15.22 2.82
N THR A 258 -2.45 15.97 2.37
CA THR A 258 -2.31 17.40 2.70
C THR A 258 -3.05 18.32 1.73
N ARG A 259 -3.70 17.75 0.70
CA ARG A 259 -4.38 18.48 -0.36
C ARG A 259 -5.83 18.00 -0.52
N ALA A 260 -6.73 18.92 -0.83
CA ALA A 260 -8.11 18.59 -1.18
C ALA A 260 -8.78 19.71 -1.99
N PRO A 261 -9.80 19.42 -2.83
CA PRO A 261 -10.46 20.46 -3.64
C PRO A 261 -11.15 21.51 -2.78
N ASP A 262 -11.65 21.11 -1.61
CA ASP A 262 -12.34 21.91 -0.61
C ASP A 262 -11.49 22.10 0.66
N ALA A 263 -10.17 22.08 0.52
CA ALA A 263 -9.26 22.38 1.63
C ALA A 263 -9.56 23.77 2.23
N THR A 264 -9.47 23.87 3.55
CA THR A 264 -9.69 25.13 4.28
C THR A 264 -8.58 26.15 4.05
N GLU A 265 -7.33 25.68 3.91
CA GLU A 265 -6.17 26.50 3.61
C GLU A 265 -5.98 26.65 2.09
N PRO A 266 -5.91 27.88 1.54
CA PRO A 266 -5.80 28.10 0.09
C PRO A 266 -4.60 27.41 -0.57
N SER A 267 -3.48 27.23 0.15
CA SER A 267 -2.29 26.54 -0.38
C SER A 267 -2.45 25.02 -0.52
N ALA A 268 -3.44 24.44 0.16
CA ALA A 268 -3.77 23.03 0.11
C ALA A 268 -4.89 22.72 -0.91
N VAL A 269 -5.46 23.74 -1.56
CA VAL A 269 -6.53 23.56 -2.54
C VAL A 269 -5.98 22.88 -3.79
N GLY A 270 -6.58 21.75 -4.15
CA GLY A 270 -6.26 20.99 -5.35
C GLY A 270 -6.60 19.49 -5.21
N PRO A 271 -6.28 18.69 -6.23
CA PRO A 271 -6.44 17.23 -6.15
C PRO A 271 -5.56 16.66 -5.03
N ALA A 272 -5.99 15.56 -4.41
CA ALA A 272 -5.23 14.84 -3.38
C ALA A 272 -4.08 14.01 -3.98
N ILE A 273 -3.20 14.66 -4.74
CA ILE A 273 -2.00 14.09 -5.37
C ILE A 273 -0.93 15.17 -5.50
N ASP A 274 0.34 14.77 -5.58
CA ASP A 274 1.44 15.68 -5.85
C ASP A 274 1.23 16.43 -7.18
N PRO A 275 1.41 17.77 -7.23
CA PRO A 275 1.27 18.57 -8.45
C PRO A 275 2.19 18.20 -9.62
N ILE A 276 3.18 17.32 -9.41
CA ILE A 276 4.00 16.76 -10.49
C ILE A 276 3.16 15.91 -11.46
N PHE A 277 2.03 15.37 -11.01
CA PHE A 277 1.10 14.62 -11.84
C PHE A 277 0.07 15.54 -12.50
N ASN A 278 -0.26 15.24 -13.75
CA ASN A 278 -1.39 15.86 -14.42
C ASN A 278 -2.66 15.09 -14.08
N ILE A 279 -3.76 15.79 -13.79
CA ILE A 279 -5.05 15.19 -13.48
C ILE A 279 -6.17 15.85 -14.26
N SER A 280 -7.10 15.05 -14.74
CA SER A 280 -8.30 15.54 -15.41
C SER A 280 -9.19 16.34 -14.46
N ASN A 281 -9.74 17.47 -14.94
CA ASN A 281 -10.81 18.20 -14.26
C ASN A 281 -12.16 17.75 -14.83
N ILE A 282 -12.94 17.04 -14.00
CA ILE A 282 -14.29 16.56 -14.34
C ILE A 282 -15.39 17.51 -13.84
N GLY A 283 -15.00 18.63 -13.23
CA GLY A 283 -15.89 19.69 -12.76
C GLY A 283 -15.93 20.88 -13.73
N THR A 284 -16.04 22.08 -13.18
CA THR A 284 -15.97 23.33 -13.95
C THR A 284 -14.66 24.06 -13.67
N GLU A 285 -14.37 25.14 -14.40
CA GLU A 285 -13.22 25.99 -14.06
C GLU A 285 -13.41 26.71 -12.71
N GLN A 286 -14.65 27.04 -12.35
CA GLN A 286 -14.97 27.79 -11.13
C GLN A 286 -15.12 26.90 -9.89
N ASP A 287 -15.51 25.63 -10.08
CA ASP A 287 -15.56 24.58 -9.05
C ASP A 287 -14.93 23.31 -9.65
N PRO A 288 -13.59 23.22 -9.64
CA PRO A 288 -12.88 22.05 -10.12
C PRO A 288 -13.24 20.79 -9.33
N GLU A 289 -13.33 19.67 -10.02
CA GLU A 289 -13.52 18.36 -9.42
C GLU A 289 -12.62 17.35 -10.12
N TYR A 290 -12.18 16.32 -9.40
CA TYR A 290 -11.19 15.37 -9.88
C TYR A 290 -11.72 13.93 -9.85
N PRO A 291 -11.21 13.08 -10.76
CA PRO A 291 -11.71 11.73 -10.90
C PRO A 291 -11.34 10.83 -9.72
N PHE A 292 -12.00 9.68 -9.68
CA PHE A 292 -11.56 8.53 -8.91
C PHE A 292 -10.83 7.61 -9.87
N TYR A 293 -9.93 6.80 -9.34
CA TYR A 293 -9.09 5.94 -10.17
C TYR A 293 -9.30 4.48 -9.81
N TRP A 294 -9.45 3.67 -10.86
CA TRP A 294 -9.59 2.23 -10.71
C TRP A 294 -8.30 1.57 -10.20
N THR A 295 -8.49 0.45 -9.53
CA THR A 295 -7.43 -0.47 -9.14
C THR A 295 -7.72 -1.83 -9.77
N GLY A 296 -6.69 -2.67 -9.92
CA GLY A 296 -6.85 -4.07 -10.34
C GLY A 296 -7.51 -4.96 -9.27
N THR A 297 -7.82 -4.42 -8.09
CA THR A 297 -8.25 -5.16 -6.91
C THR A 297 -9.77 -5.26 -6.82
N THR A 298 -10.31 -6.48 -6.82
CA THR A 298 -11.73 -6.73 -6.52
C THR A 298 -12.02 -6.50 -5.04
N HIS A 299 -13.16 -5.91 -4.71
CA HIS A 299 -13.59 -5.69 -3.33
C HIS A 299 -14.81 -6.56 -2.97
N LEU A 300 -14.61 -7.54 -2.07
CA LEU A 300 -15.64 -8.51 -1.66
C LEU A 300 -16.57 -7.97 -0.56
N ASP A 301 -17.22 -6.85 -0.83
CA ASP A 301 -18.11 -6.21 0.14
C ASP A 301 -19.57 -6.71 0.08
N GLY A 302 -20.01 -7.17 -1.09
CA GLY A 302 -21.35 -7.67 -1.33
C GLY A 302 -21.44 -9.19 -1.27
N PRO A 303 -22.64 -9.77 -1.51
CA PRO A 303 -22.81 -11.21 -1.65
C PRO A 303 -22.10 -11.78 -2.89
N GLU A 304 -21.86 -10.95 -3.89
CA GLU A 304 -21.19 -11.29 -5.15
C GLU A 304 -20.01 -10.33 -5.38
N PRO A 305 -18.93 -10.76 -6.07
CA PRO A 305 -17.72 -9.98 -6.30
C PRO A 305 -17.89 -8.94 -7.42
N THR A 306 -19.00 -8.20 -7.42
CA THR A 306 -19.38 -7.27 -8.50
C THR A 306 -18.71 -5.89 -8.39
N TYR A 307 -17.93 -5.65 -7.33
CA TYR A 307 -17.29 -4.37 -7.05
C TYR A 307 -15.76 -4.47 -7.16
N ALA A 308 -15.12 -3.40 -7.64
CA ALA A 308 -13.67 -3.22 -7.60
C ALA A 308 -13.31 -2.00 -6.74
N ALA A 309 -12.10 -1.97 -6.18
CA ALA A 309 -11.64 -0.85 -5.37
C ALA A 309 -11.21 0.34 -6.22
N TYR A 310 -11.44 1.55 -5.72
CA TYR A 310 -10.95 2.81 -6.29
C TYR A 310 -10.42 3.73 -5.19
N CYS A 311 -9.54 4.66 -5.57
CA CYS A 311 -9.12 5.78 -4.70
C CYS A 311 -9.69 7.11 -5.22
N SER A 312 -10.14 7.97 -4.29
CA SER A 312 -10.72 9.28 -4.58
C SER A 312 -9.67 10.38 -4.52
N PHE A 313 -9.33 10.98 -5.67
CA PHE A 313 -8.42 12.12 -5.73
C PHE A 313 -9.15 13.47 -5.70
N GLY A 314 -10.44 13.46 -6.06
CA GLY A 314 -11.40 14.53 -5.82
C GLY A 314 -12.25 14.29 -4.57
N ARG A 315 -13.33 15.06 -4.40
CA ARG A 315 -14.25 14.92 -3.25
C ARG A 315 -14.99 13.57 -3.33
N ALA A 316 -14.93 12.78 -2.26
CA ALA A 316 -15.71 11.55 -2.14
C ALA A 316 -17.14 11.89 -1.70
N THR A 317 -18.04 12.07 -2.68
CA THR A 317 -19.37 12.66 -2.47
C THR A 317 -20.49 11.64 -2.30
N GLY A 318 -21.61 12.09 -1.71
CA GLY A 318 -22.82 11.31 -1.51
C GLY A 318 -24.08 12.17 -1.43
N TRP A 319 -25.21 11.61 -1.84
CA TRP A 319 -26.54 12.24 -1.85
C TRP A 319 -27.27 12.00 -0.53
N MET A 320 -27.09 12.91 0.43
CA MET A 320 -27.70 12.82 1.75
C MET A 320 -29.02 13.58 1.84
N GLU A 321 -29.97 13.05 2.61
CA GLU A 321 -31.20 13.79 2.96
C GLU A 321 -30.93 14.83 4.04
N MET A 322 -31.21 16.10 3.74
CA MET A 322 -30.92 17.24 4.60
C MET A 322 -32.16 18.13 4.76
N PRO A 323 -32.85 18.12 5.93
CA PRO A 323 -32.58 17.31 7.12
C PRO A 323 -32.94 15.82 6.90
N PRO A 324 -32.50 14.91 7.79
CA PRO A 324 -32.81 13.48 7.67
C PRO A 324 -34.31 13.20 7.58
N ASN A 325 -34.71 12.27 6.69
CA ASN A 325 -36.10 11.89 6.40
C ASN A 325 -36.96 13.01 5.78
N SER A 326 -36.35 14.05 5.21
CA SER A 326 -37.08 15.13 4.53
C SER A 326 -37.47 14.78 3.09
N GLY A 327 -36.86 13.76 2.50
CA GLY A 327 -36.92 13.50 1.06
C GLY A 327 -36.16 14.53 0.20
N GLN A 328 -35.50 15.52 0.80
CA GLN A 328 -34.70 16.52 0.09
C GLN A 328 -33.23 16.11 0.11
N ARG A 329 -32.71 15.66 -1.03
CA ARG A 329 -31.31 15.23 -1.16
C ARG A 329 -30.39 16.36 -1.57
N GLN A 330 -29.22 16.39 -0.96
CA GLN A 330 -28.12 17.32 -1.28
C GLN A 330 -26.85 16.50 -1.52
N LEU A 331 -26.08 16.88 -2.54
CA LEU A 331 -24.78 16.30 -2.80
C LEU A 331 -23.77 16.95 -1.84
N LEU A 332 -23.11 16.13 -1.02
CA LEU A 332 -22.13 16.58 -0.02
C LEU A 332 -20.83 15.79 -0.18
N ASN A 333 -19.70 16.39 0.19
CA ASN A 333 -18.48 15.63 0.44
C ASN A 333 -18.65 14.83 1.74
N VAL A 334 -18.69 13.50 1.64
CA VAL A 334 -19.04 12.62 2.77
C VAL A 334 -17.85 11.87 3.34
N HIS A 335 -16.80 11.62 2.53
CA HIS A 335 -15.62 10.88 3.00
C HIS A 335 -14.29 11.62 2.78
N GLY A 336 -14.27 12.75 2.06
CA GLY A 336 -13.06 13.51 1.76
C GLY A 336 -12.23 12.97 0.60
N ALA A 337 -11.48 13.85 -0.08
CA ALA A 337 -10.44 13.45 -1.02
C ALA A 337 -9.33 12.68 -0.29
N GLY A 338 -9.00 11.48 -0.77
CA GLY A 338 -8.13 10.52 -0.08
C GLY A 338 -8.83 9.25 0.39
N ALA A 339 -10.16 9.16 0.26
CA ALA A 339 -10.91 7.95 0.56
C ALA A 339 -10.59 6.80 -0.43
N GLN A 340 -10.63 5.56 0.07
CA GLN A 340 -10.62 4.35 -0.75
C GLN A 340 -11.93 3.62 -0.56
N ARG A 341 -12.59 3.33 -1.67
CA ARG A 341 -13.95 2.84 -1.75
C ARG A 341 -14.03 1.79 -2.86
N SER A 342 -15.24 1.46 -3.28
CA SER A 342 -15.47 0.53 -4.37
C SER A 342 -16.74 0.87 -5.11
N ASP A 343 -16.74 0.62 -6.41
CA ASP A 343 -17.87 0.81 -7.33
C ASP A 343 -18.18 -0.51 -8.04
N PRO A 344 -19.40 -0.69 -8.58
CA PRO A 344 -19.68 -1.79 -9.51
C PRO A 344 -18.68 -1.76 -10.67
N LYS A 345 -18.24 -2.94 -11.10
CA LYS A 345 -17.28 -3.11 -12.20
C LYS A 345 -17.86 -2.73 -13.56
N ASP A 346 -19.16 -2.91 -13.73
CA ASP A 346 -19.91 -2.62 -14.95
C ASP A 346 -21.35 -2.17 -14.62
N GLY A 347 -22.04 -1.57 -15.59
CA GLY A 347 -23.43 -1.11 -15.49
C GLY A 347 -23.63 0.37 -15.86
N ASP A 348 -24.80 0.91 -15.51
CA ASP A 348 -25.17 2.31 -15.76
C ASP A 348 -25.20 3.12 -14.45
N PRO A 349 -24.39 4.19 -14.30
CA PRO A 349 -24.46 5.09 -13.14
C PRO A 349 -25.84 5.74 -12.95
N GLY A 350 -26.62 5.87 -14.03
CA GLY A 350 -27.99 6.35 -14.01
C GLY A 350 -28.95 5.47 -13.18
N ASP A 351 -28.60 4.22 -12.92
CA ASP A 351 -29.33 3.33 -12.00
C ASP A 351 -29.16 3.73 -10.53
N TYR A 352 -28.19 4.60 -10.24
CA TYR A 352 -27.86 5.10 -8.90
C TYR A 352 -28.00 6.64 -8.85
N PRO A 353 -29.18 7.22 -9.17
CA PRO A 353 -29.35 8.68 -9.28
C PRO A 353 -29.09 9.41 -7.95
N TYR A 354 -29.10 8.67 -6.85
CA TYR A 354 -28.79 9.18 -5.52
C TYR A 354 -27.77 8.32 -4.77
N GLY A 355 -26.88 7.66 -5.52
CA GLY A 355 -25.83 6.82 -4.98
C GLY A 355 -26.33 5.57 -4.25
N HIS A 356 -25.43 4.97 -3.46
CA HIS A 356 -25.66 3.72 -2.76
C HIS A 356 -25.23 3.79 -1.29
N GLY A 357 -25.93 3.03 -0.43
CA GLY A 357 -25.64 2.96 1.00
C GLY A 357 -26.17 4.16 1.81
N PRO A 358 -25.89 4.18 3.13
CA PRO A 358 -26.54 5.12 4.07
C PRO A 358 -26.27 6.61 3.81
N GLN A 359 -25.13 6.95 3.21
CA GLN A 359 -24.74 8.32 2.86
C GLN A 359 -25.05 8.66 1.39
N GLY A 360 -25.65 7.73 0.64
CA GLY A 360 -25.94 7.88 -0.77
C GLY A 360 -24.67 8.07 -1.59
N ASP A 361 -23.62 7.30 -1.30
CA ASP A 361 -22.30 7.44 -1.89
C ASP A 361 -22.39 7.36 -3.42
N VAL A 362 -21.83 8.34 -4.11
CA VAL A 362 -21.90 8.42 -5.58
C VAL A 362 -21.28 7.18 -6.20
N ILE A 363 -22.01 6.58 -7.13
CA ILE A 363 -21.56 5.46 -7.96
C ILE A 363 -21.22 6.02 -9.34
N ARG A 364 -19.97 5.84 -9.76
CA ARG A 364 -19.48 6.36 -11.06
C ARG A 364 -19.38 5.28 -12.12
N ILE A 365 -18.98 4.06 -11.75
CA ILE A 365 -18.68 2.92 -12.65
C ILE A 365 -17.55 3.22 -13.65
N PHE A 366 -17.63 4.34 -14.35
CA PHE A 366 -16.61 4.91 -15.20
C PHE A 366 -15.61 5.71 -14.37
N ASN A 367 -14.55 5.06 -13.88
CA ASN A 367 -13.45 5.68 -13.15
C ASN A 367 -12.21 5.77 -14.05
N HIS A 368 -11.32 6.72 -13.77
CA HIS A 368 -10.13 6.95 -14.60
C HIS A 368 -9.03 5.93 -14.32
N VAL A 369 -8.03 5.87 -15.19
CA VAL A 369 -6.85 5.01 -15.05
C VAL A 369 -5.58 5.86 -14.96
N ARG A 370 -4.67 5.44 -14.08
CA ARG A 370 -3.27 5.86 -14.07
C ARG A 370 -2.45 4.59 -13.99
N ALA A 371 -1.77 4.27 -15.09
CA ALA A 371 -1.05 3.01 -15.18
C ALA A 371 0.26 3.08 -14.39
N VAL A 372 0.69 1.93 -13.92
CA VAL A 372 1.91 1.74 -13.16
C VAL A 372 2.75 0.64 -13.79
N ARG A 373 4.06 0.70 -13.60
CA ARG A 373 4.99 -0.40 -13.84
C ARG A 373 6.05 -0.42 -12.75
N THR A 374 6.77 -1.52 -12.66
CA THR A 374 7.96 -1.60 -11.80
C THR A 374 9.15 -0.96 -12.53
N ILE A 375 9.97 -0.20 -11.80
CA ILE A 375 11.24 0.31 -12.33
C ILE A 375 12.21 -0.87 -12.45
N GLU A 376 12.65 -1.17 -13.67
CA GLU A 376 13.79 -2.06 -13.86
C GLU A 376 15.08 -1.32 -13.49
N PHE A 377 15.61 -1.61 -12.31
CA PHE A 377 17.00 -1.27 -12.02
C PHE A 377 17.89 -2.15 -12.90
N THR A 378 18.25 -1.66 -14.09
CA THR A 378 19.27 -2.32 -14.89
C THR A 378 20.52 -2.42 -14.01
N THR A 379 21.04 -3.63 -13.81
CA THR A 379 22.28 -3.87 -13.08
C THR A 379 23.47 -3.37 -13.90
N GLY A 380 23.53 -2.05 -14.07
CA GLY A 380 24.62 -1.29 -14.62
C GLY A 380 24.99 -0.24 -13.60
N ALA A 381 25.78 -0.64 -12.59
CA ALA A 381 26.53 0.22 -11.67
C ALA A 381 26.02 1.67 -11.57
N GLN A 382 24.85 1.90 -10.96
CA GLN A 382 24.48 3.22 -10.48
C GLN A 382 24.94 3.33 -9.02
N SER A 383 25.95 4.18 -8.84
CA SER A 383 26.55 4.50 -7.56
C SER A 383 25.54 5.18 -6.64
N PHE A 384 25.21 4.53 -5.54
CA PHE A 384 24.69 5.21 -4.36
C PHE A 384 25.85 5.99 -3.72
N PRO A 385 25.78 7.32 -3.56
CA PRO A 385 26.88 8.11 -2.99
C PRO A 385 27.29 7.66 -1.58
N GLU A 386 26.34 7.10 -0.82
CA GLU A 386 26.55 6.54 0.52
C GLU A 386 27.18 5.13 0.53
N TYR A 387 27.11 4.38 -0.56
CA TYR A 387 27.81 3.09 -0.73
C TYR A 387 29.11 3.22 -1.55
N SER A 388 29.58 4.45 -1.78
CA SER A 388 30.90 4.71 -2.38
C SER A 388 32.00 4.08 -1.51
N GLY A 389 32.68 3.05 -2.03
CA GLY A 389 33.69 2.27 -1.31
C GLY A 389 33.23 0.87 -0.87
N LEU A 390 31.94 0.55 -1.03
CA LEU A 390 31.45 -0.81 -0.87
C LEU A 390 31.81 -1.64 -2.12
N SER A 391 32.43 -2.79 -1.91
CA SER A 391 32.86 -3.66 -3.02
C SER A 391 32.95 -5.12 -2.61
N LEU A 392 32.60 -6.02 -3.53
CA LEU A 392 32.92 -7.44 -3.46
C LEU A 392 34.07 -7.73 -4.43
N GLU A 393 35.10 -8.46 -4.00
CA GLU A 393 36.22 -8.86 -4.86
C GLU A 393 36.02 -10.26 -5.43
N GLN A 394 36.65 -10.52 -6.58
CA GLN A 394 36.69 -11.86 -7.14
C GLN A 394 37.46 -12.80 -6.20
N ASN A 395 36.88 -13.95 -5.89
CA ASN A 395 37.53 -14.97 -5.06
C ASN A 395 38.89 -15.40 -5.65
N TYR A 396 39.87 -15.65 -4.80
CA TYR A 396 41.19 -16.11 -5.21
C TYR A 396 41.67 -17.31 -4.37
N PRO A 397 42.11 -18.41 -5.01
CA PRO A 397 42.13 -18.63 -6.46
C PRO A 397 40.71 -18.79 -7.08
N ASN A 398 40.57 -18.61 -8.39
CA ASN A 398 39.38 -19.01 -9.17
C ASN A 398 39.82 -19.47 -10.58
N PRO A 399 39.65 -20.76 -10.97
CA PRO A 399 39.08 -21.87 -10.19
C PRO A 399 39.87 -22.21 -8.92
N PHE A 400 39.24 -22.87 -7.95
CA PHE A 400 39.85 -23.21 -6.65
C PHE A 400 39.66 -24.67 -6.25
N ASN A 401 40.47 -25.18 -5.31
CA ASN A 401 40.40 -26.55 -4.76
C ASN A 401 41.00 -26.66 -3.35
N PRO A 402 40.24 -27.11 -2.33
CA PRO A 402 38.84 -26.78 -2.09
C PRO A 402 38.69 -25.43 -1.37
N PHE A 403 39.79 -24.68 -1.18
CA PHE A 403 39.80 -23.42 -0.45
C PHE A 403 39.94 -22.21 -1.38
N THR A 404 39.19 -21.15 -1.08
CA THR A 404 39.33 -19.84 -1.72
C THR A 404 39.15 -18.73 -0.70
N SER A 405 39.76 -17.57 -0.94
CA SER A 405 39.52 -16.36 -0.15
C SER A 405 38.60 -15.42 -0.91
N ILE A 406 37.64 -14.81 -0.21
CA ILE A 406 36.73 -13.80 -0.74
C ILE A 406 36.95 -12.53 0.08
N ALA A 407 37.27 -11.43 -0.61
CA ALA A 407 37.47 -10.14 0.01
C ALA A 407 36.31 -9.20 -0.30
N PHE A 408 35.99 -8.32 0.63
CA PHE A 408 35.01 -7.25 0.46
C PHE A 408 35.42 -6.02 1.26
N SER A 409 34.96 -4.84 0.84
CA SER A 409 35.18 -3.58 1.57
C SER A 409 33.85 -2.94 1.94
N VAL A 410 33.79 -2.30 3.11
CA VAL A 410 32.66 -1.52 3.58
C VAL A 410 33.11 -0.10 3.94
N PRO A 411 32.35 0.96 3.55
CA PRO A 411 32.77 2.34 3.75
C PRO A 411 32.44 2.89 5.16
N MET A 412 31.55 2.23 5.89
CA MET A 412 31.08 2.62 7.22
C MET A 412 30.62 1.40 8.02
N GLN A 413 30.25 1.59 9.28
CA GLN A 413 29.71 0.51 10.09
C GLN A 413 28.38 0.03 9.52
N MET A 414 28.30 -1.26 9.18
CA MET A 414 27.09 -1.86 8.63
C MET A 414 27.01 -3.36 8.89
N HIS A 415 25.79 -3.88 8.91
CA HIS A 415 25.55 -5.32 8.95
C HIS A 415 25.77 -5.91 7.56
N VAL A 416 26.61 -6.94 7.48
CA VAL A 416 27.02 -7.58 6.23
C VAL A 416 26.70 -9.05 6.28
N ARG A 417 26.11 -9.56 5.19
CA ARG A 417 25.86 -10.99 5.00
C ARG A 417 26.44 -11.47 3.67
N LEU A 418 27.29 -12.50 3.71
CA LEU A 418 27.89 -13.12 2.53
C LEU A 418 27.42 -14.56 2.43
N ASP A 419 26.50 -14.83 1.52
CA ASP A 419 25.95 -16.17 1.28
C ASP A 419 26.53 -16.79 0.01
N VAL A 420 26.64 -18.12 0.01
CA VAL A 420 27.04 -18.94 -1.15
C VAL A 420 25.85 -19.78 -1.58
N HIS A 421 25.59 -19.82 -2.88
CA HIS A 421 24.54 -20.60 -3.53
C HIS A 421 25.11 -21.48 -4.64
N ASP A 422 24.47 -22.61 -4.92
CA ASP A 422 24.78 -23.45 -6.08
C ASP A 422 24.13 -22.92 -7.37
N SER A 423 24.36 -23.61 -8.49
CA SER A 423 23.90 -23.17 -9.82
C SER A 423 22.38 -23.13 -10.01
N ILE A 424 21.60 -23.71 -9.09
CA ILE A 424 20.14 -23.67 -9.12
C ILE A 424 19.57 -22.73 -8.03
N GLY A 425 20.43 -21.94 -7.39
CA GLY A 425 20.05 -20.96 -6.38
C GLY A 425 19.83 -21.54 -4.98
N ARG A 426 20.16 -22.82 -4.74
CA ARG A 426 20.05 -23.40 -3.39
C ARG A 426 21.18 -22.87 -2.51
N HIS A 427 20.83 -22.45 -1.29
CA HIS A 427 21.79 -22.00 -0.29
C HIS A 427 22.75 -23.12 0.12
N VAL A 428 24.05 -22.79 0.18
CA VAL A 428 25.15 -23.73 0.45
C VAL A 428 25.84 -23.39 1.76
N ALA A 429 26.15 -22.12 2.00
CA ALA A 429 26.83 -21.64 3.20
C ALA A 429 26.61 -20.15 3.42
N THR A 430 26.69 -19.70 4.67
CA THR A 430 26.84 -18.29 5.03
C THR A 430 28.24 -18.09 5.60
N LEU A 431 29.06 -17.26 4.95
CA LEU A 431 30.46 -17.05 5.30
C LEU A 431 30.65 -15.88 6.26
N VAL A 432 29.73 -14.92 6.23
CA VAL A 432 29.69 -13.71 7.06
C VAL A 432 28.23 -13.40 7.35
N ASP A 433 27.92 -13.09 8.61
CA ASP A 433 26.60 -12.61 9.04
C ASP A 433 26.78 -11.83 10.36
N TRP A 434 27.37 -10.64 10.27
CA TRP A 434 27.63 -9.79 11.42
C TRP A 434 27.85 -8.33 11.03
N THR A 435 27.79 -7.44 12.03
CA THR A 435 28.13 -6.03 11.87
C THR A 435 29.64 -5.84 11.86
N VAL A 436 30.14 -5.09 10.87
CA VAL A 436 31.55 -4.73 10.70
C VAL A 436 31.71 -3.22 10.66
N ASP A 437 32.86 -2.71 11.13
CA ASP A 437 33.24 -1.30 10.96
C ASP A 437 33.81 -1.04 9.55
N ALA A 438 33.97 0.22 9.19
CA ALA A 438 34.62 0.63 7.93
C ALA A 438 35.97 -0.09 7.73
N GLY A 439 36.16 -0.75 6.59
CA GLY A 439 37.38 -1.50 6.32
C GLY A 439 37.27 -2.56 5.22
N ARG A 440 38.40 -3.20 4.93
CA ARG A 440 38.50 -4.32 4.00
C ARG A 440 38.63 -5.63 4.78
N TYR A 441 37.79 -6.59 4.47
CA TYR A 441 37.68 -7.89 5.13
C TYR A 441 38.00 -9.01 4.14
N ILE A 442 38.57 -10.10 4.63
CA ILE A 442 38.83 -11.32 3.86
C ILE A 442 38.29 -12.49 4.67
N THR A 443 37.42 -13.29 4.05
CA THR A 443 36.94 -14.55 4.61
C THR A 443 37.39 -15.72 3.73
N GLN A 444 37.57 -16.89 4.34
CA GLN A 444 37.95 -18.10 3.64
C GLN A 444 36.73 -19.01 3.50
N TRP A 445 36.52 -19.54 2.30
CA TRP A 445 35.53 -20.58 2.07
C TRP A 445 36.21 -21.95 1.94
N ASP A 446 35.85 -22.88 2.82
CA ASP A 446 36.15 -24.32 2.71
C ASP A 446 35.00 -25.04 2.00
N ALA A 447 35.23 -25.43 0.75
CA ALA A 447 34.25 -26.12 -0.09
C ALA A 447 34.48 -27.65 -0.15
N SER A 448 35.20 -28.23 0.82
CA SER A 448 35.54 -29.66 0.82
C SER A 448 34.31 -30.57 0.82
N VAL A 449 33.23 -30.13 1.46
CA VAL A 449 31.98 -30.90 1.64
C VAL A 449 30.96 -30.74 0.50
N VAL A 450 31.23 -29.89 -0.50
CA VAL A 450 30.29 -29.64 -1.61
C VAL A 450 30.82 -30.19 -2.95
N PRO A 451 29.96 -30.57 -3.92
CA PRO A 451 30.41 -31.11 -5.22
C PRO A 451 31.21 -30.09 -6.06
N ALA A 452 32.09 -30.55 -6.96
CA ALA A 452 32.72 -29.65 -7.94
C ALA A 452 31.63 -29.01 -8.83
N GLY A 453 31.81 -27.74 -9.19
CA GLY A 453 30.78 -27.01 -9.93
C GLY A 453 30.90 -25.49 -9.83
N GLN A 454 29.96 -24.81 -10.47
CA GLN A 454 29.80 -23.38 -10.41
C GLN A 454 28.98 -22.99 -9.17
N TYR A 455 29.49 -22.04 -8.41
CA TYR A 455 28.82 -21.43 -7.27
C TYR A 455 28.75 -19.93 -7.44
N TYR A 456 27.86 -19.30 -6.69
CA TYR A 456 27.66 -17.86 -6.64
C TYR A 456 27.74 -17.40 -5.19
N TYR A 457 28.46 -16.31 -4.94
CA TYR A 457 28.51 -15.68 -3.63
C TYR A 457 27.98 -14.26 -3.73
N THR A 458 27.09 -13.92 -2.81
CA THR A 458 26.33 -12.67 -2.79
C THR A 458 26.60 -11.93 -1.49
N LEU A 459 27.14 -10.72 -1.62
CA LEU A 459 27.34 -9.79 -0.52
C LEU A 459 26.10 -8.89 -0.38
N ASN A 460 25.42 -8.96 0.75
CA ASN A 460 24.30 -8.08 1.10
C ASN A 460 24.72 -7.15 2.23
N ALA A 461 24.52 -5.85 2.04
CA ALA A 461 24.90 -4.82 3.00
C ALA A 461 23.99 -3.58 2.85
N GLY A 462 22.91 -3.51 3.64
CA GLY A 462 21.87 -2.49 3.44
C GLY A 462 21.12 -2.70 2.13
N GLU A 463 21.02 -1.65 1.30
CA GLU A 463 20.44 -1.75 -0.06
C GLU A 463 21.43 -2.26 -1.12
N TYR A 464 22.72 -2.39 -0.78
CA TYR A 464 23.71 -2.92 -1.69
C TYR A 464 23.64 -4.45 -1.74
N SER A 465 23.57 -4.99 -2.96
CA SER A 465 23.77 -6.41 -3.24
C SER A 465 24.71 -6.57 -4.44
N GLU A 466 25.82 -7.29 -4.25
CA GLU A 466 26.71 -7.67 -5.35
C GLU A 466 26.91 -9.19 -5.35
N THR A 467 26.78 -9.81 -6.51
CA THR A 467 27.00 -11.24 -6.70
C THR A 467 28.17 -11.48 -7.64
N LYS A 468 29.04 -12.42 -7.27
CA LYS A 468 30.09 -12.94 -8.14
C LYS A 468 30.08 -14.46 -8.17
N SER A 469 30.76 -15.04 -9.14
CA SER A 469 30.78 -16.47 -9.38
C SER A 469 32.14 -17.08 -8.98
N ALA A 470 32.14 -18.31 -8.48
CA ALA A 470 33.31 -19.10 -8.10
C ALA A 470 33.25 -20.51 -8.69
N GLN A 471 34.32 -20.96 -9.34
CA GLN A 471 34.42 -22.29 -9.94
C GLN A 471 35.23 -23.23 -9.04
N LEU A 472 34.55 -24.20 -8.42
CA LEU A 472 35.21 -25.27 -7.66
C LEU A 472 35.65 -26.38 -8.62
N ILE A 473 36.93 -26.73 -8.57
CA ILE A 473 37.51 -27.92 -9.20
C ILE A 473 38.00 -28.88 -8.10
N LYS A 474 37.87 -30.19 -8.31
CA LYS A 474 38.31 -31.21 -7.35
C LYS A 474 39.49 -32.00 -7.88
#